data_AF-A0A803LIW4-F1
#
_entry.id   AF-A0A803LIW4-F1
#
_cell.length_a   1.000
_cell.length_b   1.000
_cell.length_c   1.000
_cell.angle_alpha   90.00
_cell.angle_beta   90.00
_cell.angle_gamma   90.00
#
_symmetry.space_group_name_H-M   'P 1'
#
loop_
_entity.id
_entity.type
_entity.pdbx_description
1 polymer ?
#
loop_
_entity_poly.entity_id
_entity_poly.type
_entity_poly.pdbx_seq_one_letter_code
_entity_poly.pdbx_strand_id
1 'polypeptide(L)'
;MDDHDITAESASPTNPSSEVPLVSSVAATEPVGDQNPPPPVLAKRPSTGTSEAIGKSVEKCLLEWGITKIMTITVDNASSNDVGVQYLRRRLQRWKDGTILDGKFVHMRRAAHLLYLAVREGLKECDESIKRIRNVVRFVSSSPARLQKFRNCVNQEQIESKRQLCLDVETRWNSTYLMLEYAMVYRKAFDLLENSDGGKFLAELTKLSGVPINNNWDRATSLLPFLKIFYDATLRLSGSLYATTNVYLLEFVTIWKMIKKKCESVDSGEMLMAYGMKKKHEKYWENMDNINLMLYVAIVLNPRCKMHYVKWAINDQYDSVNAAKLHDMVMNTLNLLYEHYASLQSQNVPNISENIDLSSRDLETCNDWHDVADYEFERDIGGQTLFDKKKVIWTSTITGKSVGVLHYLTASLPLVEHGILMM
;
A
#
# COMPACT_ATOMS: atom_id res chain seq x y z
N MET A 1 -42.60 -34.90 -58.83
CA MET A 1 -43.73 -34.85 -59.77
C MET A 1 -44.38 -33.49 -59.60
N ASP A 2 -43.72 -32.48 -60.17
CA ASP A 2 -44.20 -31.76 -61.37
C ASP A 2 -45.66 -31.26 -61.27
N ASP A 3 -46.03 -30.02 -61.57
CA ASP A 3 -45.37 -28.97 -62.38
C ASP A 3 -46.28 -27.71 -62.38
N HIS A 4 -45.70 -26.54 -62.71
CA HIS A 4 -46.31 -25.38 -63.44
C HIS A 4 -47.51 -24.59 -62.82
N ASP A 5 -47.75 -23.28 -62.99
CA ASP A 5 -47.03 -22.11 -63.54
C ASP A 5 -47.78 -20.81 -63.11
N ILE A 6 -47.16 -19.66 -63.41
CA ILE A 6 -47.35 -18.24 -63.07
C ILE A 6 -48.67 -17.57 -63.55
N THR A 7 -49.16 -16.51 -62.86
CA THR A 7 -49.76 -15.31 -63.51
C THR A 7 -49.57 -13.98 -62.75
N ALA A 8 -49.55 -12.90 -63.54
CA ALA A 8 -49.03 -11.53 -63.36
C ALA A 8 -49.86 -10.47 -62.58
N GLU A 9 -49.11 -9.50 -62.04
CA GLU A 9 -49.23 -8.02 -61.96
C GLU A 9 -50.54 -7.26 -62.31
N SER A 10 -50.82 -6.20 -61.50
CA SER A 10 -51.33 -4.90 -62.00
C SER A 10 -51.06 -3.70 -61.06
N ALA A 11 -50.26 -2.75 -61.56
CA ALA A 11 -50.30 -1.27 -61.52
C ALA A 11 -50.70 -0.42 -60.27
N SER A 12 -49.82 0.55 -59.98
CA SER A 12 -49.90 1.85 -59.25
C SER A 12 -50.99 2.84 -59.82
N PRO A 13 -51.22 4.12 -59.38
CA PRO A 13 -50.37 5.01 -58.53
C PRO A 13 -51.04 6.09 -57.61
N THR A 14 -50.19 6.73 -56.76
CA THR A 14 -50.07 8.18 -56.37
C THR A 14 -51.12 8.99 -55.57
N ASN A 15 -50.69 9.39 -54.35
CA ASN A 15 -50.51 10.75 -53.74
C ASN A 15 -51.72 11.67 -53.40
N PRO A 16 -51.55 12.77 -52.60
CA PRO A 16 -50.95 12.94 -51.25
C PRO A 16 -51.76 13.93 -50.35
N SER A 17 -51.46 14.09 -49.03
CA SER A 17 -51.56 15.38 -48.29
C SER A 17 -51.18 15.27 -46.80
N SER A 18 -50.94 16.43 -46.19
CA SER A 18 -50.01 16.79 -45.11
C SER A 18 -50.67 17.19 -43.77
N GLU A 19 -49.82 17.32 -42.73
CA GLU A 19 -49.92 18.21 -41.54
C GLU A 19 -50.85 17.86 -40.33
N VAL A 20 -50.23 17.39 -39.22
CA VAL A 20 -50.04 18.01 -37.86
C VAL A 20 -51.18 18.87 -37.25
N PRO A 21 -51.37 19.05 -35.90
CA PRO A 21 -51.07 18.28 -34.67
C PRO A 21 -52.31 18.09 -33.74
N LEU A 22 -52.15 17.42 -32.59
CA LEU A 22 -53.13 17.49 -31.48
C LEU A 22 -52.43 17.53 -30.11
N VAL A 23 -52.88 18.47 -29.26
CA VAL A 23 -52.58 18.57 -27.83
C VAL A 23 -53.92 18.59 -27.09
N SER A 24 -54.10 17.73 -26.07
CA SER A 24 -54.42 18.16 -24.69
C SER A 24 -54.69 17.00 -23.72
N SER A 25 -54.11 17.14 -22.52
CA SER A 25 -54.62 16.75 -21.19
C SER A 25 -54.74 15.24 -20.86
N VAL A 26 -54.53 14.70 -19.66
CA VAL A 26 -54.61 15.20 -18.26
C VAL A 26 -53.58 14.44 -17.38
N ALA A 27 -53.14 15.08 -16.30
CA ALA A 27 -52.19 14.61 -15.31
C ALA A 27 -52.62 13.39 -14.46
N ALA A 28 -51.64 12.56 -14.11
CA ALA A 28 -51.63 11.72 -12.91
C ALA A 28 -50.26 11.86 -12.25
N THR A 29 -50.25 12.24 -10.98
CA THR A 29 -49.08 12.47 -10.12
C THR A 29 -48.68 11.21 -9.36
N GLU A 30 -47.43 10.76 -9.48
CA GLU A 30 -46.61 10.06 -8.46
C GLU A 30 -45.10 10.16 -8.86
N PRO A 31 -44.15 9.80 -7.98
CA PRO A 31 -43.36 10.65 -7.10
C PRO A 31 -42.02 11.12 -7.71
N VAL A 32 -41.45 12.18 -7.12
CA VAL A 32 -40.14 12.74 -7.46
C VAL A 32 -39.05 11.69 -7.25
N GLY A 33 -38.53 11.13 -8.36
CA GLY A 33 -37.29 10.38 -8.37
C GLY A 33 -36.10 11.32 -8.36
N ASP A 34 -35.16 11.07 -7.43
CA ASP A 34 -33.85 11.72 -7.32
C ASP A 34 -33.15 11.79 -8.68
N GLN A 35 -33.10 12.98 -9.27
CA GLN A 35 -32.19 13.25 -10.37
C GLN A 35 -30.78 13.39 -9.78
N ASN A 36 -30.00 12.31 -9.82
CA ASN A 36 -28.57 12.39 -9.56
C ASN A 36 -27.95 13.48 -10.45
N PRO A 37 -27.17 14.42 -9.89
CA PRO A 37 -26.50 15.44 -10.69
C PRO A 37 -25.53 14.79 -11.67
N PRO A 38 -25.28 15.42 -12.85
CA PRO A 38 -24.35 14.88 -13.83
C PRO A 38 -22.94 14.71 -13.21
N PRO A 39 -22.19 13.67 -13.63
CA PRO A 39 -20.86 13.40 -13.09
C PRO A 39 -19.96 14.62 -13.27
N PRO A 40 -19.08 14.93 -12.29
CA PRO A 40 -18.20 16.08 -12.39
C PRO A 40 -17.33 15.95 -13.63
N VAL A 41 -17.30 17.01 -14.45
CA VAL A 41 -16.37 17.14 -15.57
C VAL A 41 -14.95 16.94 -15.03
N LEU A 42 -14.24 15.93 -15.56
CA LEU A 42 -12.85 15.62 -15.25
C LEU A 42 -11.99 16.90 -15.32
N ALA A 43 -11.61 17.41 -14.15
CA ALA A 43 -10.74 18.58 -14.05
C ALA A 43 -9.38 18.26 -14.69
N LYS A 44 -8.99 19.05 -15.69
CA LYS A 44 -7.65 19.01 -16.29
C LYS A 44 -6.59 19.07 -15.20
N ARG A 45 -5.56 18.22 -15.34
CA ARG A 45 -4.36 18.17 -14.48
C ARG A 45 -3.78 19.58 -14.32
N PRO A 46 -3.71 20.17 -13.11
CA PRO A 46 -3.25 21.54 -13.00
C PRO A 46 -1.73 21.63 -13.02
N SER A 47 -1.22 22.65 -13.71
CA SER A 47 0.16 23.10 -13.74
C SER A 47 0.45 24.03 -12.56
N THR A 48 1.59 23.82 -11.89
CA THR A 48 2.30 24.67 -10.89
C THR A 48 1.54 25.28 -9.70
N GLY A 49 0.26 25.65 -9.80
CA GLY A 49 -0.63 26.05 -8.69
C GLY A 49 -1.19 24.88 -7.86
N THR A 50 -0.92 23.64 -8.27
CA THR A 50 -1.49 22.40 -7.72
C THR A 50 -0.85 21.95 -6.42
N SER A 51 0.46 22.11 -6.30
CA SER A 51 1.25 21.51 -5.21
C SER A 51 1.05 22.25 -3.89
N GLU A 52 1.02 23.59 -3.91
CA GLU A 52 0.64 24.39 -2.73
C GLU A 52 -0.85 24.29 -2.41
N ALA A 53 -1.71 24.07 -3.41
CA ALA A 53 -3.15 23.89 -3.18
C ALA A 53 -3.44 22.66 -2.30
N ILE A 54 -2.63 21.60 -2.41
CA ILE A 54 -2.68 20.46 -1.48
C ILE A 54 -2.42 20.94 -0.05
N GLY A 55 -1.33 21.67 0.17
CA GLY A 55 -0.98 22.22 1.48
C GLY A 55 -2.07 23.13 2.06
N LYS A 56 -2.65 24.02 1.25
CA LYS A 56 -3.79 24.88 1.65
C LYS A 56 -5.03 24.08 2.02
N SER A 57 -5.31 23.00 1.29
CA SER A 57 -6.45 22.13 1.57
C SER A 57 -6.25 21.40 2.90
N VAL A 58 -5.05 20.91 3.18
CA VAL A 58 -4.72 20.30 4.49
C VAL A 58 -4.84 21.34 5.61
N GLU A 59 -4.30 22.55 5.43
CA GLU A 59 -4.43 23.64 6.42
C GLU A 59 -5.90 23.92 6.74
N LYS A 60 -6.76 24.00 5.73
CA LYS A 60 -8.20 24.20 5.91
C LYS A 60 -8.82 23.08 6.78
N CYS A 61 -8.54 21.81 6.47
CA CYS A 61 -9.05 20.69 7.27
C CYS A 61 -8.56 20.76 8.72
N LEU A 62 -7.28 21.06 8.95
CA LEU A 62 -6.70 21.18 10.29
C LEU A 62 -7.40 22.26 11.12
N LEU A 63 -7.68 23.42 10.52
CA LEU A 63 -8.41 24.52 11.16
C LEU A 63 -9.86 24.13 11.45
N GLU A 64 -10.56 23.53 10.48
CA GLU A 64 -11.94 23.06 10.66
C GLU A 64 -12.08 22.01 11.77
N TRP A 65 -11.07 21.16 11.94
CA TRP A 65 -11.02 20.15 13.00
C TRP A 65 -10.46 20.66 14.33
N GLY A 66 -10.01 21.91 14.41
CA GLY A 66 -9.40 22.48 15.60
C GLY A 66 -8.03 21.87 15.97
N ILE A 67 -7.36 21.22 15.01
CA ILE A 67 -6.03 20.62 15.20
C ILE A 67 -4.97 21.70 15.01
N THR A 68 -4.38 22.15 16.11
CA THR A 68 -3.42 23.27 16.11
C THR A 68 -1.97 22.86 16.35
N LYS A 69 -1.70 21.60 16.76
CA LYS A 69 -0.36 21.09 17.04
C LYS A 69 -0.07 19.86 16.19
N ILE A 70 1.00 19.91 15.40
CA ILE A 70 1.36 18.84 14.48
C ILE A 70 2.83 18.47 14.65
N MET A 71 3.07 17.19 14.89
CA MET A 71 4.43 16.64 14.93
C MET A 71 4.93 16.30 13.53
N THR A 72 4.11 15.56 12.78
CA THR A 72 4.50 14.90 11.53
C THR A 72 3.31 14.78 10.59
N ILE A 73 3.58 14.83 9.29
CA ILE A 73 2.66 14.63 8.18
C ILE A 73 3.29 13.59 7.25
N THR A 74 2.58 12.47 7.05
CA THR A 74 3.06 11.39 6.19
C THR A 74 2.48 11.49 4.78
N VAL A 75 3.34 11.56 3.77
CA VAL A 75 2.96 11.64 2.35
C VAL A 75 3.78 10.68 1.50
N ASP A 76 3.30 10.33 0.30
CA ASP A 76 4.13 9.56 -0.64
C ASP A 76 5.28 10.42 -1.21
N ASN A 77 6.20 9.80 -1.94
CA ASN A 77 7.43 10.44 -2.39
C ASN A 77 7.27 11.27 -3.68
N ALA A 78 6.04 11.71 -4.01
CA ALA A 78 5.80 12.58 -5.15
C ALA A 78 6.34 13.99 -4.88
N SER A 79 7.05 14.57 -5.84
CA SER A 79 7.67 15.90 -5.69
C SER A 79 6.67 17.03 -5.45
N SER A 80 5.41 16.88 -5.87
CA SER A 80 4.33 17.81 -5.54
C SER A 80 4.08 17.91 -4.04
N ASN A 81 4.29 16.83 -3.28
CA ASN A 81 4.09 16.82 -1.84
C ASN A 81 5.18 17.59 -1.11
N ASP A 82 6.42 17.60 -1.63
CA ASP A 82 7.52 18.37 -1.01
C ASP A 82 7.11 19.85 -0.88
N VAL A 83 6.53 20.43 -1.93
CA VAL A 83 6.07 21.84 -1.94
C VAL A 83 4.89 22.06 -0.99
N GLY A 84 3.90 21.15 -0.99
CA GLY A 84 2.73 21.23 -0.13
C GLY A 84 3.08 21.12 1.36
N VAL A 85 3.98 20.20 1.71
CA VAL A 85 4.46 20.03 3.09
C VAL A 85 5.36 21.20 3.50
N GLN A 86 6.18 21.73 2.60
CA GLN A 86 6.98 22.92 2.88
C GLN A 86 6.08 24.15 3.16
N TYR A 87 4.99 24.30 2.42
CA TYR A 87 3.96 25.31 2.72
C TYR A 87 3.39 25.11 4.13
N LEU A 88 2.91 23.91 4.44
CA LEU A 88 2.34 23.58 5.75
C LEU A 88 3.33 23.83 6.88
N ARG A 89 4.59 23.42 6.74
CA ARG A 89 5.64 23.67 7.74
C ARG A 89 5.75 25.15 8.07
N ARG A 90 5.81 26.03 7.06
CA ARG A 90 5.85 27.50 7.27
C ARG A 90 4.59 28.03 7.94
N ARG A 91 3.43 27.45 7.67
CA ARG A 91 2.15 27.84 8.28
C ARG A 91 2.08 27.42 9.74
N LEU A 92 2.40 26.17 10.03
CA LEU A 92 2.38 25.58 11.38
C LEU A 92 3.38 26.25 12.32
N GLN A 93 4.56 26.63 11.82
CA GLN A 93 5.56 27.39 12.60
C GLN A 93 5.06 28.79 13.03
N ARG A 94 4.05 29.35 12.36
CA ARG A 94 3.43 30.63 12.76
C ARG A 94 2.30 30.42 13.78
N TRP A 95 1.80 29.21 13.93
CA TRP A 95 0.83 28.89 14.96
C TRP A 95 1.55 28.77 16.30
N LYS A 96 0.90 29.26 17.36
CA LYS A 96 1.45 29.14 18.72
C LYS A 96 1.61 27.66 19.07
N ASP A 97 2.83 27.25 19.36
CA ASP A 97 3.21 25.85 19.64
C ASP A 97 2.77 24.86 18.54
N GLY A 98 2.64 25.33 17.30
CA GLY A 98 2.03 24.55 16.23
C GLY A 98 2.88 23.38 15.72
N THR A 99 4.17 23.41 16.02
CA THR A 99 5.12 22.34 15.69
C THR A 99 6.02 22.02 16.86
N ILE A 100 6.49 20.78 16.91
CA ILE A 100 7.57 20.35 17.81
C ILE A 100 8.92 20.63 17.13
N LEU A 101 9.90 21.13 17.90
CA LEU A 101 11.28 21.36 17.44
C LEU A 101 11.34 22.11 16.10
N ASP A 102 10.62 23.25 16.01
CA ASP A 102 10.54 24.10 14.81
C ASP A 102 10.18 23.34 13.53
N GLY A 103 9.34 22.33 13.66
CA GLY A 103 8.84 21.51 12.57
C GLY A 103 9.90 20.66 11.89
N LYS A 104 11.01 20.35 12.57
CA LYS A 104 12.11 19.51 12.06
C LYS A 104 11.62 18.16 11.52
N PHE A 105 10.56 17.60 12.10
CA PHE A 105 10.01 16.28 11.77
C PHE A 105 8.63 16.33 11.10
N VAL A 106 8.22 17.49 10.59
CA VAL A 106 6.89 17.67 9.97
C VAL A 106 6.76 16.84 8.70
N HIS A 107 7.81 16.66 7.91
CA HIS A 107 7.73 15.88 6.68
C HIS A 107 8.17 14.44 6.92
N MET A 108 7.23 13.49 6.79
CA MET A 108 7.50 12.07 6.77
C MET A 108 7.16 11.47 5.41
N ARG A 109 8.12 10.78 4.80
CA ARG A 109 7.88 10.01 3.59
C ARG A 109 7.32 8.64 3.94
N ARG A 110 6.34 8.18 3.16
CA ARG A 110 5.66 6.91 3.40
C ARG A 110 6.56 5.71 3.09
N ALA A 111 6.93 4.97 4.13
CA ALA A 111 7.71 3.73 4.07
C ALA A 111 7.24 2.72 3.01
N ALA A 112 5.93 2.45 2.96
CA ALA A 112 5.35 1.51 2.00
C ALA A 112 5.59 1.91 0.54
N HIS A 113 5.73 3.22 0.26
CA HIS A 113 6.05 3.70 -1.08
C HIS A 113 7.48 3.34 -1.50
N LEU A 114 8.42 3.28 -0.55
CA LEU A 114 9.78 2.85 -0.86
C LEU A 114 9.84 1.36 -1.20
N LEU A 115 9.13 0.52 -0.44
CA LEU A 115 9.00 -0.90 -0.76
C LEU A 115 8.41 -1.09 -2.15
N TYR A 116 7.36 -0.34 -2.47
CA TYR A 116 6.79 -0.31 -3.82
C TYR A 116 7.82 0.02 -4.90
N LEU A 117 8.64 1.05 -4.69
CA LEU A 117 9.67 1.44 -5.66
C LEU A 117 10.72 0.34 -5.86
N ALA A 118 11.15 -0.31 -4.78
CA ALA A 118 12.10 -1.42 -4.85
C ALA A 118 11.48 -2.60 -5.62
N VAL A 119 10.28 -3.04 -5.23
CA VAL A 119 9.61 -4.18 -5.88
C VAL A 119 9.37 -3.92 -7.36
N ARG A 120 8.92 -2.71 -7.72
CA ARG A 120 8.72 -2.34 -9.12
C ARG A 120 10.00 -2.39 -9.95
N GLU A 121 11.14 -2.05 -9.37
CA GLU A 121 12.41 -2.19 -10.07
C GLU A 121 12.72 -3.67 -10.33
N GLY A 122 12.54 -4.52 -9.32
CA GLY A 122 12.76 -5.96 -9.46
C GLY A 122 11.82 -6.62 -10.46
N LEU A 123 10.54 -6.25 -10.50
CA LEU A 123 9.55 -6.85 -11.42
C LEU A 123 9.88 -6.62 -12.91
N LYS A 124 10.73 -5.65 -13.25
CA LYS A 124 11.16 -5.41 -14.64
C LYS A 124 11.86 -6.61 -15.27
N GLU A 125 12.60 -7.39 -14.47
CA GLU A 125 13.31 -8.59 -14.95
C GLU A 125 12.36 -9.68 -15.45
N CYS A 126 11.09 -9.64 -15.02
CA CYS A 126 10.08 -10.64 -15.35
C CYS A 126 8.86 -10.06 -16.07
N ASP A 127 9.00 -8.85 -16.62
CA ASP A 127 7.91 -8.08 -17.22
C ASP A 127 7.17 -8.86 -18.31
N GLU A 128 7.89 -9.61 -19.16
CA GLU A 128 7.27 -10.41 -20.24
C GLU A 128 6.44 -11.58 -19.71
N SER A 129 6.94 -12.32 -18.70
CA SER A 129 6.18 -13.43 -18.09
C SER A 129 4.94 -12.91 -17.39
N ILE A 130 5.06 -11.79 -16.66
CA ILE A 130 3.94 -11.14 -15.99
C ILE A 130 2.92 -10.63 -17.02
N LYS A 131 3.37 -10.03 -18.13
CA LYS A 131 2.50 -9.56 -19.22
C LYS A 131 1.68 -10.70 -19.82
N ARG A 132 2.30 -11.85 -20.13
CA ARG A 132 1.58 -13.00 -20.69
C ARG A 132 0.53 -13.55 -19.72
N ILE A 133 0.89 -13.73 -18.44
CA ILE A 133 -0.06 -14.20 -17.41
C ILE A 133 -1.19 -13.18 -17.22
N ARG A 134 -0.86 -11.89 -17.21
CA ARG A 134 -1.86 -10.81 -17.14
C ARG A 134 -2.83 -10.85 -18.30
N ASN A 135 -2.37 -11.15 -19.51
CA ASN A 135 -3.22 -11.21 -20.69
C ASN A 135 -4.23 -12.37 -20.62
N VAL A 136 -3.83 -13.55 -20.14
CA VAL A 136 -4.78 -14.67 -19.98
C VAL A 136 -5.83 -14.39 -18.91
N VAL A 137 -5.41 -13.78 -17.79
CA VAL A 137 -6.34 -13.37 -16.72
C VAL A 137 -7.33 -12.32 -17.22
N ARG A 138 -6.85 -11.33 -17.99
CA ARG A 138 -7.71 -10.33 -18.63
C ARG A 138 -8.67 -10.95 -19.62
N PHE A 139 -8.22 -11.89 -20.46
CA PHE A 139 -9.07 -12.55 -21.44
C PHE A 139 -10.27 -13.25 -20.77
N VAL A 140 -10.03 -14.08 -19.77
CA VAL A 140 -11.11 -14.82 -19.10
C VAL A 140 -12.04 -13.90 -18.30
N SER A 141 -11.54 -12.76 -17.85
CA SER A 141 -12.29 -11.77 -17.08
C SER A 141 -13.01 -10.73 -17.94
N SER A 142 -12.79 -10.70 -19.27
CA SER A 142 -13.29 -9.62 -20.12
C SER A 142 -14.78 -9.70 -20.43
N SER A 143 -15.42 -10.86 -20.24
CA SER A 143 -16.87 -11.00 -20.37
C SER A 143 -17.41 -12.16 -19.53
N PRO A 144 -18.69 -12.12 -19.11
CA PRO A 144 -19.33 -13.21 -18.37
C PRO A 144 -19.27 -14.55 -19.11
N ALA A 145 -19.41 -14.53 -20.44
CA ALA A 145 -19.35 -15.74 -21.27
C ALA A 145 -17.96 -16.40 -21.26
N ARG A 146 -16.88 -15.60 -21.35
CA ARG A 146 -15.51 -16.10 -21.25
C ARG A 146 -15.21 -16.63 -19.86
N LEU A 147 -15.65 -15.92 -18.82
CA LEU A 147 -15.50 -16.36 -17.44
C LEU A 147 -16.23 -17.68 -17.20
N GLN A 148 -17.42 -17.86 -17.76
CA GLN A 148 -18.18 -19.09 -17.62
C GLN A 148 -17.49 -20.28 -18.34
N LYS A 149 -16.96 -20.06 -19.54
CA LYS A 149 -16.14 -21.09 -20.22
C LYS A 149 -14.94 -21.49 -19.38
N PHE A 150 -14.21 -20.53 -18.85
CA PHE A 150 -13.08 -20.79 -17.97
C PHE A 150 -13.50 -21.57 -16.71
N ARG A 151 -14.62 -21.21 -16.07
CA ARG A 151 -15.18 -21.97 -14.94
C ARG A 151 -15.50 -23.42 -15.30
N ASN A 152 -15.97 -23.68 -16.51
CA ASN A 152 -16.18 -25.05 -16.98
C ASN A 152 -14.85 -25.81 -17.06
N CYS A 153 -13.78 -25.17 -17.55
CA CYS A 153 -12.43 -25.75 -17.54
C CYS A 153 -11.92 -26.01 -16.12
N VAL A 154 -12.13 -25.08 -15.18
CA VAL A 154 -11.78 -25.25 -13.75
C VAL A 154 -12.47 -26.48 -13.15
N ASN A 155 -13.76 -26.68 -13.46
CA ASN A 155 -14.52 -27.85 -12.99
C ASN A 155 -14.03 -29.15 -13.64
N GLN A 156 -13.70 -29.13 -14.94
CA GLN A 156 -13.18 -30.31 -15.65
C GLN A 156 -11.81 -30.73 -15.14
N GLU A 157 -10.93 -29.78 -14.82
CA GLU A 157 -9.62 -30.02 -14.20
C GLU A 157 -9.72 -30.31 -12.69
N GLN A 158 -10.92 -30.37 -12.13
CA GLN A 158 -11.18 -30.67 -10.71
C GLN A 158 -10.42 -29.74 -9.75
N ILE A 159 -10.30 -28.46 -10.08
CA ILE A 159 -9.60 -27.48 -9.25
C ILE A 159 -10.52 -27.01 -8.11
N GLU A 160 -10.21 -27.40 -6.88
CA GLU A 160 -11.05 -27.15 -5.69
C GLU A 160 -10.96 -25.72 -5.11
N SER A 161 -10.11 -24.86 -5.69
CA SER A 161 -9.90 -23.50 -5.17
C SER A 161 -11.11 -22.60 -5.38
N LYS A 162 -11.53 -21.92 -4.30
CA LYS A 162 -12.57 -20.89 -4.29
C LYS A 162 -12.05 -19.47 -4.58
N ARG A 163 -10.73 -19.29 -4.74
CA ARG A 163 -10.11 -17.97 -4.95
C ARG A 163 -10.55 -17.39 -6.29
N GLN A 164 -11.04 -16.15 -6.31
CA GLN A 164 -11.39 -15.50 -7.57
C GLN A 164 -10.14 -14.91 -8.22
N LEU A 165 -9.99 -15.09 -9.54
CA LEU A 165 -8.95 -14.38 -10.29
C LEU A 165 -9.11 -12.87 -10.09
N CYS A 166 -7.99 -12.18 -9.85
CA CYS A 166 -7.97 -10.73 -9.70
C CYS A 166 -7.22 -10.09 -10.87
N LEU A 167 -7.76 -8.96 -11.36
CA LEU A 167 -7.10 -8.17 -12.39
C LEU A 167 -5.90 -7.42 -11.82
N ASP A 168 -4.84 -7.37 -12.60
CA ASP A 168 -3.67 -6.57 -12.26
C ASP A 168 -3.88 -5.08 -12.58
N VAL A 169 -3.58 -4.24 -11.59
CA VAL A 169 -3.46 -2.80 -11.67
C VAL A 169 -1.97 -2.46 -11.69
N GLU A 170 -1.45 -2.12 -12.88
CA GLU A 170 -0.02 -1.92 -13.12
C GLU A 170 0.64 -0.86 -12.22
N THR A 171 -0.14 0.10 -11.72
CA THR A 171 0.34 1.12 -10.79
C THR A 171 0.47 0.62 -9.34
N ARG A 172 -0.09 -0.55 -8.99
CA ARG A 172 -0.17 -1.12 -7.64
C ARG A 172 0.40 -2.54 -7.61
N TRP A 173 1.67 -2.66 -7.25
CA TRP A 173 2.39 -3.93 -7.28
C TRP A 173 1.70 -5.09 -6.49
N ASN A 174 0.97 -4.78 -5.41
CA ASN A 174 0.19 -5.77 -4.65
C ASN A 174 -0.83 -6.52 -5.50
N SER A 175 -1.48 -5.86 -6.46
CA SER A 175 -2.41 -6.55 -7.37
C SER A 175 -1.68 -7.47 -8.34
N THR A 176 -0.44 -7.12 -8.71
CA THR A 176 0.40 -7.97 -9.55
C THR A 176 0.74 -9.27 -8.82
N TYR A 177 1.15 -9.16 -7.54
CA TYR A 177 1.40 -10.32 -6.69
C TYR A 177 0.16 -11.23 -6.59
N LEU A 178 -1.00 -10.66 -6.22
CA LEU A 178 -2.24 -11.44 -6.09
C LEU A 178 -2.66 -12.06 -7.42
N MET A 179 -2.53 -11.34 -8.54
CA MET A 179 -2.83 -11.86 -9.87
C MET A 179 -1.97 -13.08 -10.19
N LEU A 180 -0.67 -13.01 -9.94
CA LEU A 180 0.24 -14.13 -10.15
C LEU A 180 -0.10 -15.30 -9.22
N GLU A 181 -0.26 -15.05 -7.92
CA GLU A 181 -0.56 -16.08 -6.92
C GLU A 181 -1.85 -16.83 -7.27
N TYR A 182 -2.89 -16.12 -7.68
CA TYR A 182 -4.17 -16.73 -8.02
C TYR A 182 -4.13 -17.41 -9.40
N ALA A 183 -3.49 -16.80 -10.40
CA ALA A 183 -3.37 -17.40 -11.73
C ALA A 183 -2.63 -18.74 -11.69
N MET A 184 -1.62 -18.89 -10.82
CA MET A 184 -0.89 -20.14 -10.66
C MET A 184 -1.79 -21.32 -10.26
N VAL A 185 -2.78 -21.07 -9.40
CA VAL A 185 -3.74 -22.09 -8.97
C VAL A 185 -4.57 -22.62 -10.14
N TYR A 186 -4.80 -21.78 -11.15
CA TYR A 186 -5.64 -22.10 -12.30
C TYR A 186 -4.87 -22.42 -13.59
N ARG A 187 -3.55 -22.66 -13.52
CA ARG A 187 -2.71 -22.96 -14.70
C ARG A 187 -3.31 -24.03 -15.61
N LYS A 188 -3.70 -25.18 -15.06
CA LYS A 188 -4.30 -26.29 -15.83
C LYS A 188 -5.60 -25.88 -16.54
N ALA A 189 -6.42 -25.04 -15.92
CA ALA A 189 -7.64 -24.55 -16.54
C ALA A 189 -7.37 -23.60 -17.71
N PHE A 190 -6.27 -22.83 -17.68
CA PHE A 190 -5.82 -22.05 -18.83
C PHE A 190 -5.33 -22.97 -19.96
N ASP A 191 -4.57 -24.00 -19.63
CA ASP A 191 -4.08 -25.00 -20.61
C ASP A 191 -5.26 -25.74 -21.30
N LEU A 192 -6.29 -26.11 -20.54
CA LEU A 192 -7.51 -26.72 -21.10
C LEU A 192 -8.33 -25.72 -21.93
N LEU A 193 -8.43 -24.46 -21.51
CA LEU A 193 -9.13 -23.42 -22.26
C LEU A 193 -8.49 -23.17 -23.63
N GLU A 194 -7.16 -23.18 -23.71
CA GLU A 194 -6.42 -23.04 -24.97
C GLU A 194 -6.84 -24.11 -25.99
N ASN A 195 -7.00 -25.35 -25.54
CA ASN A 195 -7.39 -26.48 -26.38
C ASN A 195 -8.90 -26.54 -26.70
N SER A 196 -9.75 -25.94 -25.86
CA SER A 196 -11.22 -26.09 -25.94
C SER A 196 -11.97 -24.87 -26.48
N ASP A 197 -11.36 -23.68 -26.56
CA ASP A 197 -12.03 -22.45 -27.05
C ASP A 197 -12.02 -22.30 -28.58
N GLY A 198 -11.81 -23.40 -29.33
CA GLY A 198 -11.82 -23.40 -30.79
C GLY A 198 -10.80 -22.43 -31.40
N GLY A 199 -9.64 -22.26 -30.75
CA GLY A 199 -8.56 -21.38 -31.20
C GLY A 199 -8.77 -19.88 -30.96
N LYS A 200 -9.92 -19.42 -30.44
CA LYS A 200 -10.18 -18.00 -30.18
C LYS A 200 -9.25 -17.42 -29.11
N PHE A 201 -9.06 -18.16 -28.00
CA PHE A 201 -8.11 -17.85 -26.95
C PHE A 201 -6.70 -17.58 -27.51
N LEU A 202 -6.18 -18.53 -28.30
CA LEU A 202 -4.86 -18.43 -28.91
C LEU A 202 -4.76 -17.27 -29.91
N ALA A 203 -5.76 -17.13 -30.80
CA ALA A 203 -5.77 -16.12 -31.85
C ALA A 203 -5.79 -14.69 -31.29
N GLU A 204 -6.51 -14.44 -30.20
CA GLU A 204 -6.53 -13.11 -29.56
C GLU A 204 -5.26 -12.83 -28.77
N LEU A 205 -4.75 -13.80 -28.01
CA LEU A 205 -3.56 -13.60 -27.19
C LEU A 205 -2.29 -13.46 -28.03
N THR A 206 -2.20 -14.15 -29.18
CA THR A 206 -1.08 -14.00 -30.13
C THR A 206 -0.95 -12.58 -30.69
N LYS A 207 -2.05 -11.81 -30.77
CA LYS A 207 -2.01 -10.39 -31.16
C LYS A 207 -1.41 -9.47 -30.08
N LEU A 208 -1.29 -9.97 -28.86
CA LEU A 208 -0.70 -9.26 -27.73
C LEU A 208 0.74 -9.75 -27.50
N SER A 209 0.91 -10.70 -26.59
CA SER A 209 2.21 -11.26 -26.21
C SER A 209 2.23 -12.80 -26.35
N GLY A 210 1.17 -13.41 -26.86
CA GLY A 210 0.98 -14.86 -26.88
C GLY A 210 0.50 -15.41 -25.53
N VAL A 211 0.25 -16.73 -25.53
CA VAL A 211 -0.05 -17.49 -24.31
C VAL A 211 1.21 -17.65 -23.43
N PRO A 212 1.06 -17.78 -22.11
CA PRO A 212 2.18 -18.11 -21.22
C PRO A 212 2.72 -19.50 -21.56
N ILE A 213 4.02 -19.60 -21.83
CA ILE A 213 4.71 -20.89 -21.97
C ILE A 213 5.19 -21.40 -20.61
N ASN A 214 5.61 -22.66 -20.51
CA ASN A 214 6.09 -23.26 -19.25
C ASN A 214 7.10 -22.39 -18.51
N ASN A 215 8.10 -21.86 -19.21
CA ASN A 215 9.10 -20.97 -18.63
C ASN A 215 8.51 -19.69 -17.98
N ASN A 216 7.37 -19.17 -18.47
CA ASN A 216 6.71 -18.02 -17.85
C ASN A 216 6.10 -18.39 -16.50
N TRP A 217 5.45 -19.55 -16.43
CA TRP A 217 4.88 -20.08 -15.19
C TRP A 217 5.97 -20.47 -14.18
N ASP A 218 7.06 -21.08 -14.65
CA ASP A 218 8.17 -21.50 -13.80
C ASP A 218 8.87 -20.28 -13.18
N ARG A 219 9.06 -19.21 -13.97
CA ARG A 219 9.51 -17.91 -13.45
C ARG A 219 8.54 -17.29 -12.45
N ALA A 220 7.23 -17.28 -12.73
CA ALA A 220 6.28 -16.76 -11.75
C ALA A 220 6.32 -17.56 -10.44
N THR A 221 6.47 -18.89 -10.54
CA THR A 221 6.55 -19.81 -9.41
C THR A 221 7.79 -19.56 -8.53
N SER A 222 8.97 -19.36 -9.13
CA SER A 222 10.19 -19.08 -8.36
C SER A 222 10.12 -17.73 -7.62
N LEU A 223 9.46 -16.73 -8.22
CA LEU A 223 9.40 -15.37 -7.69
C LEU A 223 8.35 -15.17 -6.61
N LEU A 224 7.25 -15.93 -6.65
CA LEU A 224 6.12 -15.74 -5.73
C LEU A 224 6.54 -15.80 -4.25
N PRO A 225 7.33 -16.78 -3.77
CA PRO A 225 7.82 -16.79 -2.39
C PRO A 225 8.62 -15.54 -2.02
N PHE A 226 9.40 -15.00 -2.96
CA PHE A 226 10.19 -13.80 -2.72
C PHE A 226 9.28 -12.55 -2.66
N LEU A 227 8.36 -12.40 -3.61
CA LEU A 227 7.40 -11.29 -3.63
C LEU A 227 6.44 -11.30 -2.43
N LYS A 228 6.09 -12.49 -1.93
CA LYS A 228 5.23 -12.66 -0.76
C LYS A 228 5.77 -11.93 0.48
N ILE A 229 7.08 -11.93 0.68
CA ILE A 229 7.74 -11.25 1.80
C ILE A 229 7.41 -9.75 1.78
N PHE A 230 7.54 -9.12 0.61
CA PHE A 230 7.20 -7.71 0.44
C PHE A 230 5.70 -7.46 0.59
N TYR A 231 4.87 -8.43 0.23
CA TYR A 231 3.42 -8.27 0.19
C TYR A 231 2.90 -8.25 1.62
N ASP A 232 3.33 -9.24 2.40
CA ASP A 232 3.02 -9.35 3.82
C ASP A 232 3.56 -8.12 4.59
N ALA A 233 4.78 -7.67 4.30
CA ALA A 233 5.34 -6.46 4.90
C ALA A 233 4.55 -5.20 4.52
N THR A 234 4.11 -5.08 3.26
CA THR A 234 3.29 -3.96 2.81
C THR A 234 1.93 -3.94 3.49
N LEU A 235 1.30 -5.11 3.69
CA LEU A 235 0.06 -5.21 4.47
C LEU A 235 0.29 -4.75 5.91
N ARG A 236 1.36 -5.24 6.56
CA ARG A 236 1.68 -4.86 7.95
C ARG A 236 1.94 -3.37 8.11
N LEU A 237 2.69 -2.77 7.19
CA LEU A 237 2.99 -1.32 7.19
C LEU A 237 1.82 -0.44 6.73
N SER A 238 0.78 -1.03 6.14
CA SER A 238 -0.42 -0.31 5.71
C SER A 238 -1.58 -0.41 6.70
N GLY A 239 -1.38 -1.06 7.85
CA GLY A 239 -2.37 -1.12 8.91
C GLY A 239 -2.72 0.26 9.46
N SER A 240 -4.01 0.50 9.72
CA SER A 240 -4.53 1.74 10.32
C SER A 240 -5.14 1.53 11.70
N LEU A 241 -5.37 0.28 12.11
CA LEU A 241 -6.01 -0.10 13.37
C LEU A 241 -5.01 -0.41 14.49
N TYR A 242 -3.72 -0.35 14.20
CA TYR A 242 -2.63 -0.59 15.15
C TYR A 242 -1.43 0.28 14.78
N ALA A 243 -0.53 0.51 15.74
CA ALA A 243 0.71 1.23 15.48
C ALA A 243 1.59 0.41 14.52
N THR A 244 2.05 1.04 13.43
CA THR A 244 2.91 0.40 12.42
C THR A 244 4.37 0.84 12.54
N THR A 245 4.63 1.98 13.18
CA THR A 245 5.98 2.54 13.36
C THR A 245 6.88 1.68 14.24
N ASN A 246 6.31 0.94 15.19
CA ASN A 246 7.04 0.03 16.08
C ASN A 246 7.50 -1.28 15.42
N VAL A 247 6.99 -1.62 14.23
CA VAL A 247 7.44 -2.78 13.43
C VAL A 247 8.22 -2.36 12.20
N TYR A 248 8.26 -1.06 11.87
CA TYR A 248 8.91 -0.53 10.67
C TYR A 248 10.34 -1.03 10.48
N LEU A 249 11.19 -0.87 11.51
CA LEU A 249 12.60 -1.21 11.40
C LEU A 249 12.81 -2.72 11.26
N LEU A 250 11.93 -3.53 11.86
CA LEU A 250 11.93 -4.98 11.74
C LEU A 250 11.63 -5.42 10.29
N GLU A 251 10.53 -4.90 9.71
CA GLU A 251 10.18 -5.18 8.31
C GLU A 251 11.31 -4.76 7.38
N PHE A 252 11.87 -3.59 7.65
CA PHE A 252 12.91 -3.00 6.84
C PHE A 252 14.21 -3.82 6.83
N VAL A 253 14.72 -4.20 8.01
CA VAL A 253 15.89 -5.10 8.14
C VAL A 253 15.62 -6.44 7.47
N THR A 254 14.44 -7.02 7.71
CA THR A 254 14.06 -8.33 7.16
C THR A 254 14.07 -8.32 5.64
N ILE A 255 13.44 -7.31 5.03
CA ILE A 255 13.41 -7.15 3.57
C ILE A 255 14.82 -6.96 3.02
N TRP A 256 15.63 -6.11 3.66
CA TRP A 256 17.00 -5.87 3.22
C TRP A 256 17.86 -7.13 3.24
N LYS A 257 17.79 -7.92 4.30
CA LYS A 257 18.49 -9.20 4.41
C LYS A 257 18.02 -10.20 3.34
N MET A 258 16.73 -10.26 3.08
CA MET A 258 16.19 -11.14 2.04
C MET A 258 16.63 -10.72 0.64
N ILE A 259 16.70 -9.42 0.34
CA ILE A 259 17.28 -8.91 -0.90
C ILE A 259 18.75 -9.33 -1.01
N LYS A 260 19.56 -9.09 0.04
CA LYS A 260 20.98 -9.48 0.06
C LYS A 260 21.16 -10.98 -0.22
N LYS A 261 20.39 -11.82 0.48
CA LYS A 261 20.41 -13.28 0.28
C LYS A 261 20.01 -13.68 -1.14
N LYS A 262 19.01 -13.02 -1.74
CA LYS A 262 18.59 -13.32 -3.12
C LYS A 262 19.57 -12.83 -4.18
N CYS A 263 20.44 -11.85 -3.88
CA CYS A 263 21.57 -11.52 -4.76
C CYS A 263 22.59 -12.67 -4.90
N GLU A 264 22.56 -13.65 -3.99
CA GLU A 264 23.41 -14.85 -4.01
C GLU A 264 22.66 -16.08 -4.58
N SER A 265 21.45 -15.89 -5.12
CA SER A 265 20.67 -17.00 -5.68
C SER A 265 21.36 -17.62 -6.90
N VAL A 266 21.25 -18.94 -7.04
CA VAL A 266 21.70 -19.66 -8.26
C VAL A 266 20.75 -19.39 -9.43
N ASP A 267 19.49 -19.04 -9.16
CA ASP A 267 18.54 -18.64 -10.20
C ASP A 267 18.86 -17.22 -10.69
N SER A 268 19.22 -17.11 -11.97
CA SER A 268 19.64 -15.83 -12.56
C SER A 268 18.52 -14.79 -12.59
N GLY A 269 17.25 -15.20 -12.68
CA GLY A 269 16.10 -14.30 -12.66
C GLY A 269 15.89 -13.69 -11.27
N GLU A 270 15.91 -14.52 -10.23
CA GLU A 270 15.86 -14.08 -8.84
C GLU A 270 17.04 -13.17 -8.49
N MET A 271 18.25 -13.54 -8.92
CA MET A 271 19.47 -12.77 -8.69
C MET A 271 19.36 -11.37 -9.32
N LEU A 272 19.02 -11.28 -10.60
CA LEU A 272 18.87 -10.00 -11.31
C LEU A 272 17.77 -9.13 -10.68
N MET A 273 16.63 -9.75 -10.32
CA MET A 273 15.55 -9.07 -9.62
C MET A 273 16.06 -8.46 -8.31
N ALA A 274 16.75 -9.26 -7.50
CA ALA A 274 17.30 -8.83 -6.22
C ALA A 274 18.32 -7.69 -6.39
N TYR A 275 19.20 -7.75 -7.40
CA TYR A 275 20.12 -6.65 -7.70
C TYR A 275 19.39 -5.35 -8.08
N GLY A 276 18.31 -5.43 -8.87
CA GLY A 276 17.46 -4.29 -9.20
C GLY A 276 16.83 -3.67 -7.94
N MET A 277 16.26 -4.50 -7.07
CA MET A 277 15.69 -4.06 -5.79
C MET A 277 16.76 -3.46 -4.86
N LYS A 278 17.93 -4.11 -4.76
CA LYS A 278 19.07 -3.68 -3.95
C LYS A 278 19.54 -2.29 -4.35
N LYS A 279 19.80 -2.07 -5.63
CA LYS A 279 20.22 -0.76 -6.17
C LYS A 279 19.20 0.34 -5.84
N LYS A 280 17.91 0.03 -5.91
CA LYS A 280 16.85 1.00 -5.58
C LYS A 280 16.80 1.31 -4.10
N HIS A 281 17.00 0.30 -3.26
CA HIS A 281 17.08 0.44 -1.82
C HIS A 281 18.30 1.30 -1.42
N GLU A 282 19.51 0.93 -1.86
CA GLU A 282 20.76 1.66 -1.56
C GLU A 282 20.64 3.14 -1.92
N LYS A 283 20.17 3.45 -3.14
CA LYS A 283 20.00 4.84 -3.59
C LYS A 283 19.12 5.69 -2.66
N TYR A 284 18.10 5.11 -2.04
CA TYR A 284 17.23 5.86 -1.13
C TYR A 284 17.91 6.11 0.22
N TRP A 285 18.64 5.09 0.70
CA TRP A 285 19.22 5.05 2.05
C TRP A 285 20.65 5.59 2.13
N GLU A 286 21.33 5.78 1.00
CA GLU A 286 22.62 6.49 0.89
C GLU A 286 22.52 7.93 1.39
N ASN A 287 21.38 8.59 1.13
CA ASN A 287 21.16 9.95 1.59
C ASN A 287 20.51 9.94 2.98
N MET A 288 21.34 10.11 4.01
CA MET A 288 20.89 10.16 5.41
C MET A 288 19.92 11.30 5.71
N ASP A 289 19.92 12.38 4.93
CA ASP A 289 18.97 13.48 5.10
C ASP A 289 17.54 13.07 4.74
N ASN A 290 17.37 12.00 3.96
CA ASN A 290 16.06 11.44 3.64
C ASN A 290 15.56 10.45 4.70
N ILE A 291 16.39 10.09 5.69
CA ILE A 291 16.03 9.14 6.73
C ILE A 291 15.11 9.82 7.74
N ASN A 292 13.94 9.23 7.94
CA ASN A 292 13.06 9.70 8.99
C ASN A 292 13.48 9.13 10.36
N LEU A 293 14.20 9.94 11.13
CA LEU A 293 14.67 9.59 12.48
C LEU A 293 13.52 9.26 13.44
N MET A 294 12.29 9.74 13.21
CA MET A 294 11.14 9.39 14.05
C MET A 294 10.79 7.90 14.00
N LEU A 295 11.05 7.24 12.87
CA LEU A 295 10.86 5.79 12.76
C LEU A 295 11.84 5.02 13.65
N TYR A 296 13.06 5.53 13.82
CA TYR A 296 14.05 4.95 14.72
C TYR A 296 13.70 5.24 16.18
N VAL A 297 13.34 6.49 16.49
CA VAL A 297 12.90 6.88 17.84
C VAL A 297 11.71 6.03 18.30
N ALA A 298 10.72 5.76 17.44
CA ALA A 298 9.60 4.89 17.77
C ALA A 298 10.05 3.49 18.25
N ILE A 299 11.11 2.94 17.65
CA ILE A 299 11.69 1.65 18.05
C ILE A 299 12.49 1.76 19.34
N VAL A 300 13.20 2.87 19.57
CA VAL A 300 13.88 3.11 20.84
C VAL A 300 12.87 3.16 22.00
N LEU A 301 11.71 3.76 21.76
CA LEU A 301 10.63 3.84 22.75
C LEU A 301 9.92 2.50 22.95
N ASN A 302 10.02 1.56 22.01
CA ASN A 302 9.51 0.21 22.16
C ASN A 302 10.26 -0.52 23.30
N PRO A 303 9.56 -0.94 24.38
CA PRO A 303 10.19 -1.63 25.50
C PRO A 303 10.96 -2.89 25.12
N ARG A 304 10.56 -3.56 24.02
CA ARG A 304 11.16 -4.81 23.52
C ARG A 304 12.41 -4.62 22.64
N CYS A 305 12.72 -3.39 22.21
CA CYS A 305 13.80 -3.16 21.24
C CYS A 305 14.86 -2.21 21.80
N LYS A 306 14.44 -1.05 22.31
CA LYS A 306 15.34 -0.01 22.84
C LYS A 306 16.44 0.39 21.85
N MET A 307 17.45 1.09 22.35
CA MET A 307 18.57 1.60 21.55
C MET A 307 19.47 0.48 20.99
N HIS A 308 19.64 -0.62 21.72
CA HIS A 308 20.54 -1.70 21.30
C HIS A 308 20.06 -2.35 19.99
N TYR A 309 18.75 -2.57 19.84
CA TYR A 309 18.16 -3.13 18.64
C TYR A 309 18.33 -2.18 17.45
N VAL A 310 18.13 -0.88 17.68
CA VAL A 310 18.35 0.15 16.65
C VAL A 310 19.80 0.17 16.18
N LYS A 311 20.76 0.10 17.10
CA LYS A 311 22.19 0.06 16.75
C LYS A 311 22.55 -1.18 15.93
N TRP A 312 22.06 -2.36 16.35
CA TRP A 312 22.24 -3.60 15.59
C TRP A 312 21.66 -3.49 14.18
N ALA A 313 20.42 -3.02 14.06
CA ALA A 313 19.75 -2.86 12.78
C ALA A 313 20.49 -1.88 11.84
N ILE A 314 21.05 -0.80 12.39
CA ILE A 314 21.85 0.15 11.61
C ILE A 314 23.18 -0.49 11.16
N ASN A 315 23.86 -1.21 12.06
CA ASN A 315 25.13 -1.86 11.73
C ASN A 315 25.01 -2.96 10.67
N ASP A 316 23.86 -3.63 10.55
CA ASP A 316 23.61 -4.60 9.49
C ASP A 316 23.48 -3.97 8.09
N GLN A 317 23.11 -2.69 8.05
CA GLN A 317 22.73 -2.01 6.81
C GLN A 317 23.77 -1.06 6.28
N TYR A 318 24.58 -0.48 7.17
CA TYR A 318 25.53 0.58 6.84
C TYR A 318 26.94 0.15 7.19
N ASP A 319 27.92 0.66 6.44
CA ASP A 319 29.32 0.60 6.86
C ASP A 319 29.53 1.30 8.20
N SER A 320 30.66 1.04 8.86
CA SER A 320 30.95 1.53 10.21
C SER A 320 30.91 3.06 10.33
N VAL A 321 31.31 3.79 9.29
CA VAL A 321 31.34 5.26 9.29
C VAL A 321 29.92 5.81 9.24
N ASN A 322 29.11 5.27 8.34
CA ASN A 322 27.72 5.68 8.16
C ASN A 322 26.84 5.22 9.33
N ALA A 323 27.09 4.03 9.86
CA ALA A 323 26.40 3.52 11.05
C ALA A 323 26.62 4.43 12.26
N ALA A 324 27.87 4.83 12.55
CA ALA A 324 28.18 5.72 13.67
C ALA A 324 27.46 7.06 13.55
N LYS A 325 27.47 7.68 12.37
CA LYS A 325 26.73 8.93 12.11
C LYS A 325 25.23 8.78 12.39
N LEU A 326 24.62 7.71 11.90
CA LEU A 326 23.18 7.50 12.08
C LEU A 326 22.84 7.18 13.55
N HIS A 327 23.70 6.49 14.29
CA HIS A 327 23.54 6.29 15.74
C HIS A 327 23.49 7.64 16.46
N ASP A 328 24.42 8.54 16.16
CA ASP A 328 24.49 9.87 16.77
C ASP A 328 23.27 10.71 16.39
N MET A 329 22.81 10.67 15.14
CA MET A 329 21.60 11.36 14.69
C MET A 329 20.35 10.90 15.46
N VAL A 330 20.19 9.59 15.68
CA VAL A 330 19.07 9.02 16.44
C VAL A 330 19.15 9.44 17.91
N MET A 331 20.31 9.31 18.54
CA MET A 331 20.52 9.72 19.94
C MET A 331 20.27 11.21 20.15
N ASN A 332 20.83 12.06 19.29
CA ASN A 332 20.63 13.50 19.36
C ASN A 332 19.16 13.86 19.17
N THR A 333 18.45 13.18 18.27
CA THR A 333 17.01 13.38 18.09
C THR A 333 16.21 13.00 19.32
N LEU A 334 16.53 11.86 19.95
CA LEU A 334 15.89 11.43 21.19
C LEU A 334 16.11 12.45 22.32
N ASN A 335 17.34 12.95 22.48
CA ASN A 335 17.68 13.95 23.49
C ASN A 335 16.95 15.27 23.25
N LEU A 336 16.91 15.76 22.00
CA LEU A 336 16.17 16.98 21.65
C LEU A 336 14.67 16.85 21.96
N LEU A 337 14.08 15.69 21.66
CA LEU A 337 12.67 15.42 22.01
C LEU A 337 12.48 15.41 23.53
N TYR A 338 13.37 14.73 24.26
CA TYR A 338 13.32 14.67 25.72
C TYR A 338 13.40 16.07 26.34
N GLU A 339 14.39 16.87 25.95
CA GLU A 339 14.58 18.24 26.44
C GLU A 339 13.36 19.11 26.15
N HIS A 340 12.80 19.02 24.94
CA HIS A 340 11.59 19.73 24.57
C HIS A 340 10.42 19.39 25.50
N TYR A 341 10.12 18.10 25.70
CA TYR A 341 9.01 17.69 26.55
C TYR A 341 9.27 17.95 28.04
N ALA A 342 10.51 17.81 28.52
CA ALA A 342 10.89 18.13 29.89
C ALA A 342 10.67 19.63 30.19
N SER A 343 10.98 20.50 29.22
CA SER A 343 10.75 21.96 29.35
C SER A 343 9.27 22.34 29.46
N LEU A 344 8.36 21.52 28.93
CA LEU A 344 6.92 21.74 29.06
C LEU A 344 6.38 21.29 30.43
N GLN A 345 7.00 20.29 31.05
CA GLN A 345 6.60 19.80 32.38
C GLN A 345 7.06 20.74 33.49
N SER A 346 8.26 21.32 33.37
CA SER A 346 8.75 22.32 34.33
C SER A 346 7.93 23.61 34.33
N GLN A 347 7.12 23.84 33.29
CA GLN A 347 6.17 24.96 33.21
C GLN A 347 4.77 24.64 33.82
N ASN A 348 4.45 23.39 34.16
CA ASN A 348 3.08 22.92 34.47
C ASN A 348 2.92 22.11 35.78
N VAL A 349 3.51 22.51 36.91
CA VAL A 349 3.36 21.76 38.18
C VAL A 349 2.16 22.23 39.02
N PRO A 350 1.24 21.32 39.38
CA PRO A 350 0.89 21.12 40.79
C PRO A 350 1.05 19.66 41.25
N ASN A 351 1.61 19.49 42.45
CA ASN A 351 1.82 18.23 43.20
C ASN A 351 0.51 17.55 43.57
N ILE A 352 0.28 16.28 43.19
CA ILE A 352 -0.51 15.32 43.98
C ILE A 352 0.06 13.90 43.78
N SER A 353 0.39 13.25 44.91
CA SER A 353 0.70 11.83 45.04
C SER A 353 -0.57 11.04 45.35
N GLU A 354 -0.80 9.88 44.74
CA GLU A 354 -1.47 8.74 45.41
C GLU A 354 -1.35 7.42 44.65
N ASN A 355 -1.20 6.34 45.43
CA ASN A 355 -1.18 4.92 45.03
C ASN A 355 -2.58 4.44 44.59
N ILE A 356 -2.68 3.42 43.71
CA ILE A 356 -3.71 2.35 43.75
C ILE A 356 -3.41 1.20 42.76
N ASP A 357 -3.90 0.04 43.21
CA ASP A 357 -3.92 -1.37 42.79
C ASP A 357 -4.30 -1.73 41.33
N LEU A 358 -3.82 -2.90 40.86
CA LEU A 358 -3.86 -3.40 39.47
C LEU A 358 -4.48 -4.79 39.36
N SER A 359 -5.58 -4.92 38.59
CA SER A 359 -6.08 -6.22 38.10
C SER A 359 -5.97 -6.31 36.58
N SER A 360 -5.57 -7.50 36.11
CA SER A 360 -5.06 -7.83 34.78
C SER A 360 -6.15 -8.22 33.78
N ARG A 361 -5.92 -7.90 32.49
CA ARG A 361 -6.49 -8.64 31.35
C ARG A 361 -5.43 -8.86 30.26
N ASP A 362 -5.40 -10.10 29.79
CA ASP A 362 -4.41 -10.67 28.87
C ASP A 362 -4.67 -10.27 27.41
N LEU A 363 -3.60 -10.20 26.61
CA LEU A 363 -3.68 -10.07 25.15
C LEU A 363 -2.95 -11.24 24.48
N GLU A 364 -3.65 -11.90 23.57
CA GLU A 364 -3.25 -13.09 22.82
C GLU A 364 -2.12 -12.82 21.83
N THR A 365 -1.20 -13.79 21.77
CA THR A 365 -0.07 -13.92 20.84
C THR A 365 -0.51 -14.28 19.43
N CYS A 366 0.16 -13.72 18.42
CA CYS A 366 0.10 -14.20 17.03
C CYS A 366 1.53 -14.35 16.46
N ASN A 367 1.94 -15.60 16.20
CA ASN A 367 3.11 -15.99 15.39
C ASN A 367 2.74 -15.88 13.90
N ASP A 368 3.63 -15.67 12.93
CA ASP A 368 4.86 -16.38 12.53
C ASP A 368 5.68 -15.35 11.71
N TRP A 369 7.01 -15.44 11.59
CA TRP A 369 7.95 -14.51 10.88
C TRP A 369 8.56 -13.34 11.66
N HIS A 370 8.00 -12.90 12.78
CA HIS A 370 8.70 -11.93 13.67
C HIS A 370 10.05 -12.48 14.14
N ASP A 371 10.21 -13.81 14.08
CA ASP A 371 11.39 -14.49 14.53
C ASP A 371 12.62 -14.24 13.68
N VAL A 372 12.61 -13.84 12.40
CA VAL A 372 13.90 -13.81 11.65
C VAL A 372 14.84 -12.73 12.16
N ALA A 373 14.39 -11.47 12.21
CA ALA A 373 15.26 -10.40 12.68
C ALA A 373 15.38 -10.39 14.22
N ASP A 374 14.36 -10.84 14.97
CA ASP A 374 14.47 -11.03 16.41
C ASP A 374 15.44 -12.19 16.75
N TYR A 375 15.36 -13.34 16.06
CA TYR A 375 16.29 -14.47 16.20
C TYR A 375 17.71 -14.09 15.80
N GLU A 376 17.88 -13.36 14.70
CA GLU A 376 19.22 -12.92 14.30
C GLU A 376 19.78 -11.88 15.26
N PHE A 377 18.94 -10.98 15.78
CA PHE A 377 19.34 -10.08 16.86
C PHE A 377 19.81 -10.89 18.08
N GLU A 378 19.00 -11.85 18.57
CA GLU A 378 19.34 -12.72 19.71
C GLU A 378 20.60 -13.57 19.48
N ARG A 379 20.78 -14.07 18.26
CA ARG A 379 21.97 -14.82 17.83
C ARG A 379 23.22 -13.94 17.84
N ASP A 380 23.13 -12.77 17.22
CA ASP A 380 24.28 -11.89 17.00
C ASP A 380 24.75 -11.20 18.29
N ILE A 381 23.86 -11.00 19.28
CA ILE A 381 24.22 -10.52 20.63
C ILE A 381 24.70 -11.64 21.58
N GLY A 382 24.74 -12.89 21.13
CA GLY A 382 25.38 -13.99 21.85
C GLY A 382 24.63 -14.50 23.07
N GLY A 383 23.29 -14.61 23.03
CA GLY A 383 22.53 -15.32 24.06
C GLY A 383 22.58 -14.70 25.47
N GLN A 384 23.02 -13.45 25.62
CA GLN A 384 22.68 -12.68 26.80
C GLN A 384 21.17 -12.43 26.75
N THR A 385 20.40 -13.29 27.42
CA THR A 385 18.97 -13.07 27.68
C THR A 385 18.79 -11.74 28.41
N LEU A 386 18.56 -10.68 27.64
CA LEU A 386 18.12 -9.38 28.15
C LEU A 386 16.59 -9.32 28.30
N PHE A 387 15.89 -10.38 27.87
CA PHE A 387 14.44 -10.53 28.01
C PHE A 387 14.12 -11.67 28.96
N ASP A 388 13.93 -11.33 30.22
CA ASP A 388 13.13 -12.17 31.10
C ASP A 388 11.68 -12.09 30.59
N LYS A 389 11.20 -13.15 29.92
CA LYS A 389 9.83 -13.24 29.38
C LYS A 389 8.73 -13.20 30.47
N LYS A 390 9.07 -12.87 31.72
CA LYS A 390 8.16 -12.78 32.86
C LYS A 390 8.00 -11.33 33.31
N LYS A 391 6.81 -10.78 33.05
CA LYS A 391 6.22 -9.58 33.68
C LYS A 391 7.15 -8.38 33.85
N VAL A 392 7.16 -7.49 32.86
CA VAL A 392 7.40 -6.06 33.14
C VAL A 392 6.14 -5.29 32.78
N ILE A 393 5.25 -5.17 33.77
CA ILE A 393 4.11 -4.27 33.76
C ILE A 393 4.68 -2.86 33.97
N TRP A 394 4.63 -2.00 32.96
CA TRP A 394 4.66 -0.55 33.16
C TRP A 394 3.23 -0.04 33.03
N THR A 395 2.58 0.19 34.16
CA THR A 395 1.35 0.99 34.22
C THR A 395 1.76 2.42 34.51
N SER A 396 1.76 3.25 33.46
CA SER A 396 1.75 4.70 33.62
C SER A 396 0.30 5.17 33.49
N THR A 397 -0.43 5.21 34.60
CA THR A 397 -1.64 6.03 34.69
C THR A 397 -1.18 7.46 34.99
N ILE A 398 -1.29 8.34 34.01
CA ILE A 398 -1.08 9.78 34.21
C ILE A 398 -2.36 10.36 34.81
N THR A 399 -2.15 11.13 35.87
CA THR A 399 -3.15 11.81 36.71
C THR A 399 -4.19 12.60 35.92
N GLY A 400 -5.47 12.27 36.10
CA GLY A 400 -6.58 13.18 36.45
C GLY A 400 -6.91 14.44 35.63
N LYS A 401 -6.19 14.79 34.56
CA LYS A 401 -6.57 15.85 33.62
C LYS A 401 -6.13 15.42 32.23
N SER A 402 -7.10 14.90 31.46
CA SER A 402 -7.03 14.58 30.03
C SER A 402 -5.61 14.66 29.43
N VAL A 403 -4.73 13.75 29.86
CA VAL A 403 -3.57 13.45 29.04
C VAL A 403 -4.18 12.71 27.88
N GLY A 404 -4.20 13.38 26.75
CA GLY A 404 -4.50 12.74 25.49
C GLY A 404 -3.64 11.50 25.43
N VAL A 405 -4.27 10.36 25.72
CA VAL A 405 -4.11 9.15 24.94
C VAL A 405 -3.82 9.66 23.54
N LEU A 406 -2.70 9.24 22.98
CA LEU A 406 -2.33 9.48 21.61
C LEU A 406 -3.44 8.84 20.76
N HIS A 407 -4.59 9.50 20.71
CA HIS A 407 -5.62 9.32 19.71
C HIS A 407 -4.90 9.80 18.46
N TYR A 408 -4.23 8.85 17.82
CA TYR A 408 -4.23 8.82 16.38
C TYR A 408 -5.69 8.91 15.98
N LEU A 409 -6.16 10.14 15.73
CA LEU A 409 -7.28 10.34 14.84
C LEU A 409 -6.77 9.91 13.47
N THR A 410 -6.81 8.59 13.24
CA THR A 410 -6.90 8.05 11.89
C THR A 410 -8.26 8.49 11.37
N ALA A 411 -8.31 9.67 10.77
CA ALA A 411 -9.39 10.03 9.87
C ALA A 411 -9.30 9.11 8.65
N SER A 412 -9.84 7.89 8.80
CA SER A 412 -10.01 6.94 7.72
C SER A 412 -11.16 7.43 6.86
N LEU A 413 -10.87 8.14 5.76
CA LEU A 413 -11.84 8.40 4.72
C LEU A 413 -11.79 7.28 3.67
N PRO A 414 -12.94 6.76 3.21
CA PRO A 414 -13.03 5.93 2.02
C PRO A 414 -12.94 6.83 0.79
N LEU A 415 -11.74 7.29 0.45
CA LEU A 415 -11.47 7.89 -0.87
C LEU A 415 -10.87 6.81 -1.79
N VAL A 416 -11.70 5.83 -2.09
CA VAL A 416 -11.52 4.99 -3.28
C VAL A 416 -11.79 5.89 -4.48
N GLU A 417 -10.78 6.64 -4.93
CA GLU A 417 -10.53 6.98 -6.34
C GLU A 417 -9.39 7.97 -6.56
N HIS A 418 -8.91 8.70 -5.54
CA HIS A 418 -7.83 9.66 -5.72
C HIS A 418 -6.72 9.38 -4.68
N GLY A 419 -5.58 8.89 -5.16
CA GLY A 419 -4.48 8.34 -4.38
C GLY A 419 -3.73 9.33 -3.48
N ILE A 420 -4.37 9.86 -2.45
CA ILE A 420 -3.74 10.53 -1.32
C ILE A 420 -4.27 9.86 -0.05
N LEU A 421 -3.47 8.94 0.50
CA LEU A 421 -3.71 8.39 1.82
C LEU A 421 -2.95 9.26 2.82
N MET A 422 -3.64 10.09 3.58
CA MET A 422 -3.08 10.66 4.81
C MET A 422 -3.18 9.60 5.90
N MET A 423 -2.03 9.20 6.46
CA MET A 423 -1.92 8.39 7.67
C MET A 423 -1.19 9.18 8.75
#